data_AF-A0AA43FSM4-F1
#
_entry.id   AF-A0AA43FSM4-F1
#
_cell.length_a   1.000
_cell.length_b   1.000
_cell.length_c   1.000
_cell.angle_alpha   90.00
_cell.angle_beta   90.00
_cell.angle_gamma   90.00
#
_symmetry.space_group_name_H-M   'P 1'
#
loop_
_entity.id
_entity.type
_entity.pdbx_description
1 polymer ?
#
loop_
_entity_poly.entity_id
_entity_poly.type
_entity_poly.pdbx_seq_one_letter_code
_entity_poly.pdbx_strand_id
1 'polypeptide(L)'
;MEKLSRDVRFLKLYALGMTACFAVTMLSGFTSQNARQSFAEIDVERINIVESDGTLRMVISNQERQHPGIVNGKVIEREYPRPPGMIFFNQLGDEMGGLIFGANGETGHFGSLTWDKVRNDQTIGFRHMEGDDGAYSTGLEMWQRSNIPLDATMARYDSAMALSDPAAREAAVETLRDAGELGTRRLFFGKGRDDAMLLDMRDIQGRTRLRISVTPDGRAALEFLDDAGEVVYRLPEA
;
A
#
# COMPACT_ATOMS: atom_id res chain seq x y z
N MET A 1 -0.39 73.17 34.79
CA MET A 1 0.40 71.95 35.09
C MET A 1 -0.45 70.75 35.49
N GLU A 2 -1.57 70.96 36.19
CA GLU A 2 -2.44 69.88 36.70
C GLU A 2 -3.06 69.00 35.59
N LYS A 3 -3.56 69.62 34.51
CA LYS A 3 -4.11 68.95 33.32
C LYS A 3 -3.07 68.04 32.63
N LEU A 4 -1.85 68.55 32.44
CA LEU A 4 -0.76 67.80 31.83
C LEU A 4 -0.37 66.57 32.69
N SER A 5 -0.35 66.71 34.02
CA SER A 5 -0.05 65.59 34.92
C SER A 5 -1.14 64.50 34.87
N ARG A 6 -2.40 64.90 34.71
CA ARG A 6 -3.55 64.00 34.59
C ARG A 6 -3.51 63.23 33.27
N ASP A 7 -3.22 63.93 32.18
CA ASP A 7 -3.14 63.34 30.85
C ASP A 7 -1.94 62.37 30.74
N VAL A 8 -0.79 62.69 31.37
CA VAL A 8 0.36 61.78 31.46
C VAL A 8 0.07 60.57 32.35
N ARG A 9 -0.66 60.73 33.46
CA ARG A 9 -1.10 59.59 34.29
C ARG A 9 -2.03 58.67 33.50
N PHE A 10 -2.97 59.24 32.74
CA PHE A 10 -3.85 58.49 31.87
C PHE A 10 -3.06 57.74 30.79
N LEU A 11 -2.09 58.40 30.13
CA LEU A 11 -1.26 57.77 29.10
C LEU A 11 -0.39 56.63 29.66
N LYS A 12 0.15 56.79 30.88
CA LYS A 12 0.91 55.72 31.56
C LYS A 12 0.03 54.52 31.89
N LEU A 13 -1.19 54.76 32.38
CA LEU A 13 -2.14 53.68 32.67
C LEU A 13 -2.58 52.98 31.38
N TYR A 14 -2.84 53.74 30.32
CA TYR A 14 -3.16 53.20 29.01
C TYR A 14 -2.01 52.36 28.44
N ALA A 15 -0.78 52.87 28.47
CA ALA A 15 0.39 52.14 28.01
C ALA A 15 0.61 50.86 28.82
N LEU A 16 0.50 50.92 30.15
CA LEU A 16 0.60 49.74 31.02
C LEU A 16 -0.49 48.71 30.68
N GLY A 17 -1.72 49.17 30.48
CA GLY A 17 -2.85 48.33 30.07
C GLY A 17 -2.63 47.67 28.71
N MET A 18 -2.15 48.42 27.71
CA MET A 18 -1.84 47.90 26.38
C MET A 18 -0.67 46.91 26.41
N THR A 19 0.39 47.21 27.17
CA THR A 19 1.53 46.30 27.33
C THR A 19 1.10 45.00 28.04
N ALA A 20 0.27 45.08 29.07
CA ALA A 20 -0.28 43.89 29.73
C ALA A 20 -1.17 43.08 28.78
N CYS A 21 -2.05 43.74 28.01
CA CYS A 21 -2.90 43.09 27.03
C CYS A 21 -2.08 42.36 25.95
N PHE A 22 -1.03 43.01 25.43
CA PHE A 22 -0.11 42.44 24.46
C PHE A 22 0.69 41.26 25.02
N ALA A 23 1.18 41.37 26.27
CA ALA A 23 1.87 40.27 26.94
C ALA A 23 0.95 39.06 27.13
N VAL A 24 -0.31 39.28 27.50
CA VAL A 24 -1.30 38.20 27.65
C VAL A 24 -1.58 37.52 26.31
N THR A 25 -1.79 38.27 25.22
CA THR A 25 -2.01 37.69 23.88
C THR A 25 -0.78 36.92 23.39
N MET A 26 0.43 37.44 23.59
CA MET A 26 1.68 36.73 23.28
C MET A 26 1.77 35.42 24.05
N LEU A 27 1.56 35.42 25.38
CA LEU A 27 1.74 34.24 26.22
C LEU A 27 0.65 33.17 26.01
N SER A 28 -0.59 33.57 25.71
CA SER A 28 -1.71 32.65 25.45
C SER A 28 -1.64 31.98 24.07
N GLY A 29 -0.92 32.57 23.11
CA GLY A 29 -0.66 31.95 21.80
C GLY A 29 0.17 30.66 21.88
N PHE A 30 0.97 30.48 22.94
CA PHE A 30 1.87 29.33 23.11
C PHE A 30 1.29 28.19 23.95
N THR A 31 0.16 28.38 24.65
CA THR A 31 -0.37 27.37 25.57
C THR A 31 -1.16 26.24 24.89
N SER A 32 -1.52 26.40 23.61
CA SER A 32 -2.38 25.45 22.89
C SER A 32 -1.64 24.33 22.15
N GLN A 33 -0.30 24.32 22.11
CA GLN A 33 0.45 23.35 21.30
C GLN A 33 0.39 21.90 21.83
N ASN A 34 0.06 21.69 23.11
CA ASN A 34 0.05 20.36 23.74
C ASN A 34 -1.34 19.88 24.17
N ALA A 35 -2.40 20.59 23.80
CA ALA A 35 -3.76 20.15 24.10
C ALA A 35 -4.20 19.07 23.11
N ARG A 36 -4.76 17.96 23.61
CA ARG A 36 -5.39 16.95 22.76
C ARG A 36 -6.55 17.59 22.01
N GLN A 37 -6.48 17.55 20.68
CA GLN A 37 -7.55 18.04 19.82
C GLN A 37 -8.64 16.98 19.70
N SER A 38 -9.89 17.43 19.63
CA SER A 38 -11.06 16.59 19.34
C SER A 38 -11.81 17.22 18.19
N PHE A 39 -12.15 16.39 17.20
CA PHE A 39 -12.88 16.80 16.02
C PHE A 39 -14.16 15.98 15.93
N ALA A 40 -15.24 16.58 15.43
CA ALA A 40 -16.43 15.83 15.03
C ALA A 40 -16.20 15.16 13.66
N GLU A 41 -15.62 15.91 12.72
CA GLU A 41 -15.30 15.49 11.37
C GLU A 41 -14.02 16.19 10.90
N ILE A 42 -13.30 15.57 9.96
CA ILE A 42 -12.08 16.11 9.36
C ILE A 42 -12.14 15.89 7.84
N ASP A 43 -12.29 16.98 7.09
CA ASP A 43 -12.20 16.99 5.63
C ASP A 43 -10.79 17.39 5.20
N VAL A 44 -10.00 16.40 4.79
CA VAL A 44 -8.63 16.60 4.33
C VAL A 44 -8.31 15.63 3.20
N GLU A 45 -7.40 16.04 2.31
CA GLU A 45 -6.93 15.16 1.24
C GLU A 45 -5.93 14.11 1.74
N ARG A 46 -5.22 14.40 2.85
CA ARG A 46 -4.17 13.54 3.40
C ARG A 46 -3.87 13.79 4.87
N ILE A 47 -3.66 12.71 5.61
CA ILE A 47 -3.15 12.66 6.97
C ILE A 47 -1.80 11.93 6.96
N ASN A 48 -0.79 12.54 7.55
CA ASN A 48 0.50 11.90 7.82
C ASN A 48 0.59 11.56 9.32
N ILE A 49 0.94 10.32 9.63
CA ILE A 49 1.35 9.92 10.97
C ILE A 49 2.87 9.82 10.98
N VAL A 50 3.50 10.61 11.85
CA VAL A 50 4.96 10.76 11.94
C VAL A 50 5.42 10.54 13.37
N GLU A 51 6.67 10.09 13.52
CA GLU A 51 7.39 10.08 14.79
C GLU A 51 7.78 11.51 15.21
N SER A 52 8.30 11.66 16.44
CA SER A 52 8.76 12.96 16.96
C SER A 52 9.92 13.58 16.17
N ASP A 53 10.70 12.76 15.46
CA ASP A 53 11.79 13.21 14.59
C ASP A 53 11.34 13.52 13.15
N GLY A 54 10.04 13.37 12.85
CA GLY A 54 9.46 13.58 11.53
C GLY A 54 9.45 12.34 10.64
N THR A 55 9.96 11.18 11.10
CA THR A 55 9.92 9.93 10.34
C THR A 55 8.48 9.50 10.06
N LEU A 56 8.15 9.24 8.79
CA LEU A 56 6.82 8.83 8.37
C LEU A 56 6.52 7.37 8.79
N ARG A 57 5.31 7.12 9.31
CA ARG A 57 4.83 5.80 9.74
C ARG A 57 3.57 5.34 9.04
N MET A 58 2.69 6.27 8.72
CA MET A 58 1.47 5.97 7.97
C MET A 58 1.02 7.20 7.17
N VAL A 59 0.47 6.96 5.99
CA VAL A 59 -0.23 7.96 5.18
C VAL A 59 -1.63 7.47 4.92
N ILE A 60 -2.63 8.30 5.19
CA ILE A 60 -4.02 8.11 4.74
C ILE A 60 -4.29 9.22 3.74
N SER A 61 -4.68 8.92 2.50
CA SER A 61 -4.92 9.98 1.50
C SER A 61 -5.85 9.58 0.37
N ASN A 62 -6.29 10.60 -0.37
CA ASN A 62 -6.85 10.43 -1.71
C ASN A 62 -5.79 9.96 -2.73
N GLN A 63 -6.21 9.73 -3.98
CA GLN A 63 -5.34 9.27 -5.08
C GLN A 63 -4.25 10.30 -5.43
N GLU A 64 -4.64 11.56 -5.58
CA GLU A 64 -3.75 12.64 -6.04
C GLU A 64 -2.58 12.88 -5.08
N ARG A 65 -2.82 12.73 -3.77
CA ARG A 65 -1.81 12.96 -2.73
C ARG A 65 -1.22 11.69 -2.13
N GLN A 66 -1.49 10.55 -2.75
CA GLN A 66 -0.99 9.27 -2.29
C GLN A 66 0.53 9.21 -2.27
N HIS A 67 1.06 8.54 -1.25
CA HIS A 67 2.49 8.31 -1.18
C HIS A 67 2.92 7.30 -2.27
N PRO A 68 3.89 7.62 -3.13
CA PRO A 68 4.35 6.74 -4.21
C PRO A 68 5.06 5.46 -3.71
N GLY A 69 5.52 5.47 -2.47
CA GLY A 69 6.22 4.38 -1.81
C GLY A 69 7.71 4.66 -1.66
N ILE A 70 8.35 3.99 -0.71
CA ILE A 70 9.78 4.14 -0.43
C ILE A 70 10.40 2.75 -0.33
N VAL A 71 11.50 2.52 -1.02
CA VAL A 71 12.34 1.33 -0.87
C VAL A 71 13.80 1.75 -0.83
N ASN A 72 14.55 1.26 0.16
CA ASN A 72 15.93 1.67 0.41
C ASN A 72 16.09 3.20 0.55
N GLY A 73 15.12 3.86 1.17
CA GLY A 73 15.10 5.33 1.31
C GLY A 73 14.91 6.10 -0.01
N LYS A 74 14.66 5.41 -1.13
CA LYS A 74 14.35 6.02 -2.42
C LYS A 74 12.86 5.97 -2.67
N VAL A 75 12.32 7.09 -3.12
CA VAL A 75 10.95 7.14 -3.62
C VAL A 75 10.87 6.34 -4.92
N ILE A 76 9.89 5.44 -5.02
CA ILE A 76 9.64 4.69 -6.25
C ILE A 76 8.81 5.55 -7.19
N GLU A 77 9.34 5.84 -8.38
CA GLU A 77 8.56 6.47 -9.44
C GLU A 77 7.51 5.49 -9.98
N ARG A 78 6.29 5.99 -10.21
CA ARG A 78 5.19 5.17 -10.74
C ARG A 78 4.68 5.78 -12.04
N GLU A 79 4.47 4.92 -13.02
CA GLU A 79 3.84 5.28 -14.29
C GLU A 79 2.35 5.61 -14.11
N TYR A 80 1.68 4.93 -13.17
CA TYR A 80 0.24 5.07 -12.94
C TYR A 80 -0.08 5.60 -11.53
N PRO A 81 -1.16 6.40 -11.37
CA PRO A 81 -1.61 6.85 -10.06
C PRO A 81 -1.97 5.69 -9.14
N ARG A 82 -1.47 5.74 -7.91
CA ARG A 82 -1.80 4.75 -6.88
C ARG A 82 -3.20 5.02 -6.31
N PRO A 83 -4.05 3.99 -6.08
CA PRO A 83 -5.37 4.19 -5.49
C PRO A 83 -5.32 4.88 -4.11
N PRO A 84 -6.41 5.56 -3.71
CA PRO A 84 -6.54 6.11 -2.36
C PRO A 84 -6.50 5.01 -1.29
N GLY A 85 -6.15 5.40 -0.07
CA GLY A 85 -6.10 4.46 1.06
C GLY A 85 -4.99 4.78 2.05
N MET A 86 -4.56 3.73 2.76
CA MET A 86 -3.57 3.77 3.83
C MET A 86 -2.29 3.05 3.42
N ILE A 87 -1.14 3.70 3.56
CA ILE A 87 0.18 3.13 3.31
C ILE A 87 0.99 3.14 4.61
N PHE A 88 1.65 2.03 4.92
CA PHE A 88 2.42 1.85 6.16
C PHE A 88 3.92 1.85 5.88
N PHE A 89 4.70 2.40 6.82
CA PHE A 89 6.16 2.48 6.72
C PHE A 89 6.83 1.82 7.93
N ASN A 90 7.93 1.12 7.67
CA ASN A 90 8.71 0.40 8.68
C ASN A 90 9.70 1.29 9.41
N GLN A 91 10.41 0.72 10.38
CA GLN A 91 11.42 1.41 11.18
C GLN A 91 12.56 2.01 10.35
N LEU A 92 12.78 1.51 9.13
CA LEU A 92 13.77 2.02 8.18
C LEU A 92 13.23 3.16 7.30
N GLY A 93 11.92 3.45 7.38
CA GLY A 93 11.24 4.42 6.52
C GLY A 93 10.78 3.85 5.17
N ASP A 94 10.94 2.54 4.94
CA ASP A 94 10.48 1.88 3.72
C ASP A 94 9.01 1.46 3.84
N GLU A 95 8.28 1.45 2.72
CA GLU A 95 6.91 0.94 2.65
C GLU A 95 6.87 -0.54 3.10
N MET A 96 5.82 -0.92 3.84
CA MET A 96 5.61 -2.29 4.33
C MET A 96 4.23 -2.86 3.99
N GLY A 97 3.57 -2.28 2.99
CA GLY A 97 2.22 -2.63 2.56
C GLY A 97 1.20 -1.53 2.83
N GLY A 98 -0.06 -1.86 2.56
CA GLY A 98 -1.15 -0.88 2.59
C GLY A 98 -2.53 -1.49 2.49
N LEU A 99 -3.53 -0.67 2.82
CA LEU A 99 -4.95 -0.89 2.59
C LEU A 99 -5.43 0.14 1.57
N ILE A 100 -5.73 -0.30 0.35
CA ILE A 100 -6.10 0.59 -0.75
C ILE A 100 -7.38 0.12 -1.42
N PHE A 101 -8.14 1.07 -1.94
CA PHE A 101 -9.36 0.83 -2.73
C PHE A 101 -9.33 1.72 -3.96
N GLY A 102 -9.84 1.24 -5.09
CA GLY A 102 -9.85 2.01 -6.32
C GLY A 102 -10.73 1.42 -7.40
N ALA A 103 -10.61 1.98 -8.59
CA ALA A 103 -11.26 1.44 -9.78
C ALA A 103 -10.51 0.22 -10.33
N ASN A 104 -11.25 -0.66 -11.00
CA ASN A 104 -10.72 -1.75 -11.80
C ASN A 104 -11.50 -1.83 -13.13
N GLY A 105 -11.24 -0.86 -14.00
CA GLY A 105 -12.06 -0.57 -15.18
C GLY A 105 -12.86 0.72 -14.99
N GLU A 106 -13.91 0.89 -15.78
CA GLU A 106 -14.82 2.05 -15.69
C GLU A 106 -15.83 1.93 -14.54
N THR A 107 -16.37 0.74 -14.30
CA THR A 107 -17.42 0.46 -13.31
C THR A 107 -16.99 -0.57 -12.26
N GLY A 108 -15.98 -1.39 -12.56
CA GLY A 108 -15.40 -2.34 -11.63
C GLY A 108 -14.61 -1.67 -10.50
N HIS A 109 -14.48 -2.38 -9.37
CA HIS A 109 -13.73 -1.88 -8.22
C HIS A 109 -12.68 -2.88 -7.72
N PHE A 110 -11.66 -2.31 -7.07
CA PHE A 110 -10.51 -2.99 -6.51
C PHE A 110 -10.37 -2.67 -5.03
N GLY A 111 -10.00 -3.68 -4.25
CA GLY A 111 -9.61 -3.53 -2.86
C GLY A 111 -8.41 -4.41 -2.55
N SER A 112 -7.46 -3.92 -1.77
CA SER A 112 -6.25 -4.66 -1.43
C SER A 112 -5.71 -4.27 -0.06
N LEU A 113 -5.58 -5.26 0.83
CA LEU A 113 -4.82 -5.18 2.07
C LEU A 113 -3.59 -6.07 1.96
N THR A 114 -2.39 -5.53 2.19
CA THR A 114 -1.14 -6.22 1.86
C THR A 114 -0.05 -6.01 2.89
N TRP A 115 0.87 -6.97 2.95
CA TRP A 115 2.12 -6.89 3.71
C TRP A 115 3.31 -7.14 2.80
N ASP A 116 4.20 -6.17 2.75
CA ASP A 116 5.40 -6.24 1.94
C ASP A 116 6.55 -6.88 2.73
N LYS A 117 7.40 -7.62 2.01
CA LYS A 117 8.68 -8.05 2.58
C LYS A 117 9.61 -6.85 2.66
N VAL A 118 10.47 -6.80 3.68
CA VAL A 118 11.44 -5.70 3.84
C VAL A 118 12.20 -5.46 2.53
N ARG A 119 12.11 -4.23 2.02
CA ARG A 119 12.73 -3.75 0.77
C ARG A 119 12.30 -4.56 -0.46
N ASN A 120 11.17 -5.24 -0.40
CA ASN A 120 10.62 -6.01 -1.50
C ASN A 120 9.10 -5.75 -1.54
N ASP A 121 8.40 -6.49 -2.39
CA ASP A 121 6.97 -6.33 -2.65
C ASP A 121 6.13 -7.28 -1.78
N GLN A 122 4.81 -7.33 -2.01
CA GLN A 122 3.87 -8.10 -1.17
C GLN A 122 4.28 -9.57 -1.01
N THR A 123 4.14 -10.09 0.21
CA THR A 123 4.22 -11.53 0.52
C THR A 123 2.89 -12.13 0.95
N ILE A 124 1.98 -11.31 1.47
CA ILE A 124 0.61 -11.69 1.85
C ILE A 124 -0.33 -10.59 1.41
N GLY A 125 -1.52 -10.94 0.93
CA GLY A 125 -2.56 -9.96 0.62
C GLY A 125 -3.96 -10.53 0.60
N PHE A 126 -4.93 -9.70 0.97
CA PHE A 126 -6.35 -9.92 0.75
C PHE A 126 -6.78 -8.99 -0.38
N ARG A 127 -7.28 -9.55 -1.48
CA ARG A 127 -7.62 -8.77 -2.67
C ARG A 127 -9.02 -9.06 -3.15
N HIS A 128 -9.67 -8.01 -3.64
CA HIS A 128 -10.90 -8.04 -4.39
C HIS A 128 -10.67 -7.33 -5.73
N MET A 129 -11.03 -7.98 -6.83
CA MET A 129 -10.86 -7.44 -8.19
C MET A 129 -12.12 -7.73 -8.99
N GLU A 130 -13.03 -6.77 -9.07
CA GLU A 130 -14.26 -6.82 -9.88
C GLU A 130 -14.04 -6.07 -11.19
N GLY A 131 -14.35 -6.68 -12.33
CA GLY A 131 -14.30 -6.03 -13.64
C GLY A 131 -15.61 -5.34 -13.99
N ASP A 132 -15.62 -4.63 -15.12
CA ASP A 132 -16.79 -3.89 -15.59
C ASP A 132 -17.99 -4.78 -15.97
N ASP A 133 -17.72 -6.06 -16.23
CA ASP A 133 -18.71 -7.11 -16.48
C ASP A 133 -19.34 -7.67 -15.19
N GLY A 134 -18.93 -7.18 -14.02
CA GLY A 134 -19.33 -7.69 -12.71
C GLY A 134 -18.67 -9.02 -12.33
N ALA A 135 -17.84 -9.61 -13.19
CA ALA A 135 -17.07 -10.79 -12.83
C ALA A 135 -15.93 -10.38 -11.89
N TYR A 136 -15.74 -11.13 -10.80
CA TYR A 136 -14.75 -10.79 -9.79
C TYR A 136 -13.98 -11.99 -9.26
N SER A 137 -12.72 -11.73 -8.90
CA SER A 137 -11.92 -12.63 -8.06
C SER A 137 -11.71 -12.00 -6.69
N THR A 138 -11.83 -12.79 -5.62
CA THR A 138 -11.61 -12.31 -4.25
C THR A 138 -10.98 -13.38 -3.40
N GLY A 139 -10.00 -13.04 -2.57
CA GLY A 139 -9.35 -14.04 -1.72
C GLY A 139 -8.08 -13.59 -1.03
N LEU A 140 -7.50 -14.54 -0.29
CA LEU A 140 -6.17 -14.48 0.28
C LEU A 140 -5.15 -14.97 -0.76
N GLU A 141 -4.05 -14.24 -0.89
CA GLU A 141 -2.92 -14.58 -1.73
C GLU A 141 -1.63 -14.51 -0.93
N MET A 142 -0.69 -15.42 -1.25
CA MET A 142 0.66 -15.38 -0.72
C MET A 142 1.68 -15.51 -1.84
N TRP A 143 2.74 -14.72 -1.74
CA TRP A 143 3.82 -14.69 -2.72
C TRP A 143 5.15 -15.00 -2.05
N GLN A 144 5.99 -15.74 -2.78
CA GLN A 144 7.41 -15.80 -2.51
C GLN A 144 8.09 -14.63 -3.21
N ARG A 145 8.95 -13.94 -2.48
CA ARG A 145 9.82 -12.89 -3.00
C ARG A 145 11.29 -13.26 -2.76
N SER A 146 12.18 -12.77 -3.62
CA SER A 146 13.61 -12.95 -3.46
C SER A 146 14.15 -12.10 -2.28
N ASN A 147 15.42 -12.32 -1.92
CA ASN A 147 16.14 -11.44 -0.98
C ASN A 147 16.80 -10.24 -1.65
N ILE A 148 16.64 -10.09 -2.96
CA ILE A 148 17.12 -8.95 -3.71
C ILE A 148 16.12 -7.80 -3.49
N PRO A 149 16.58 -6.60 -3.13
CA PRO A 149 15.69 -5.44 -3.00
C PRO A 149 14.92 -5.12 -4.29
N LEU A 150 13.68 -4.63 -4.15
CA LEU A 150 12.78 -4.36 -5.28
C LEU A 150 13.37 -3.37 -6.29
N ASP A 151 14.05 -2.33 -5.82
CA ASP A 151 14.70 -1.35 -6.69
C ASP A 151 15.77 -1.97 -7.60
N ALA A 152 16.55 -2.91 -7.07
CA ALA A 152 17.53 -3.65 -7.85
C ALA A 152 16.88 -4.61 -8.85
N THR A 153 15.82 -5.31 -8.45
CA THR A 153 15.06 -6.20 -9.35
C THR A 153 14.38 -5.40 -10.46
N MET A 154 13.76 -4.27 -10.15
CA MET A 154 13.13 -3.38 -11.14
C MET A 154 14.15 -2.88 -12.16
N ALA A 155 15.32 -2.39 -11.73
CA ALA A 155 16.36 -1.93 -12.65
C ALA A 155 16.84 -3.04 -13.62
N ARG A 156 16.91 -4.30 -13.15
CA ARG A 156 17.24 -5.45 -14.00
C ARG A 156 16.12 -5.76 -14.98
N TYR A 157 14.87 -5.74 -14.52
CA TYR A 157 13.70 -5.96 -15.36
C TYR A 157 13.56 -4.88 -16.44
N ASP A 158 13.74 -3.61 -16.08
CA ASP A 158 13.71 -2.48 -17.02
C ASP A 158 14.82 -2.60 -18.07
N SER A 159 16.01 -3.02 -17.65
CA SER A 159 17.13 -3.29 -18.57
C SER A 159 16.81 -4.42 -19.55
N ALA A 160 16.12 -5.48 -19.09
CA ALA A 160 15.65 -6.55 -19.97
C ALA A 160 14.58 -6.04 -20.94
N MET A 161 13.62 -5.23 -20.47
CA MET A 161 12.54 -4.68 -21.29
C MET A 161 13.01 -3.67 -22.34
N ALA A 162 14.13 -3.00 -22.10
CA ALA A 162 14.76 -2.08 -23.04
C ALA A 162 15.47 -2.76 -24.23
N LEU A 163 15.63 -4.09 -24.21
CA LEU A 163 16.19 -4.84 -25.33
C LEU A 163 15.27 -4.75 -26.56
N SER A 164 15.84 -4.38 -27.70
CA SER A 164 15.12 -4.23 -28.97
C SER A 164 14.76 -5.58 -29.60
N ASP A 165 15.60 -6.59 -29.42
CA ASP A 165 15.35 -7.96 -29.89
C ASP A 165 14.34 -8.68 -28.97
N PRO A 166 13.17 -9.10 -29.48
CA PRO A 166 12.17 -9.80 -28.68
C PRO A 166 12.69 -11.10 -28.05
N ALA A 167 13.53 -11.86 -28.76
CA ALA A 167 14.03 -13.15 -28.26
C ALA A 167 15.02 -12.95 -27.11
N ALA A 168 15.96 -12.00 -27.25
CA ALA A 168 16.87 -11.63 -26.16
C ALA A 168 16.13 -11.05 -24.95
N ARG A 169 15.09 -10.23 -25.18
CA ARG A 169 14.24 -9.71 -24.10
C ARG A 169 13.54 -10.83 -23.34
N GLU A 170 12.91 -11.75 -24.04
CA GLU A 170 12.22 -12.89 -23.44
C GLU A 170 13.19 -13.75 -22.63
N ALA A 171 14.35 -14.09 -23.19
CA ALA A 171 15.38 -14.87 -22.50
C ALA A 171 15.91 -14.17 -21.23
N ALA A 172 16.08 -12.84 -21.27
CA ALA A 172 16.50 -12.06 -20.11
C ALA A 172 15.43 -12.05 -19.01
N VAL A 173 14.15 -11.88 -19.36
CA VAL A 173 13.04 -11.95 -18.41
C VAL A 173 12.90 -13.36 -17.82
N GLU A 174 13.07 -14.40 -18.64
CA GLU A 174 13.04 -15.79 -18.17
C GLU A 174 14.15 -16.05 -17.15
N THR A 175 15.37 -15.55 -17.41
CA THR A 175 16.49 -15.68 -16.47
C THR A 175 16.16 -15.09 -15.09
N LEU A 176 15.48 -13.92 -15.05
CA LEU A 176 15.03 -13.32 -13.80
C LEU A 176 13.93 -14.13 -13.12
N ARG A 177 13.03 -14.74 -13.91
CA ARG A 177 11.96 -15.60 -13.39
C ARG A 177 12.51 -16.89 -12.80
N ASP A 178 13.42 -17.57 -13.49
CA ASP A 178 14.08 -18.81 -13.05
C ASP A 178 14.92 -18.59 -11.79
N ALA A 179 15.54 -17.40 -11.66
CA ALA A 179 16.21 -16.97 -10.44
C ALA A 179 15.24 -16.58 -9.30
N GLY A 180 13.93 -16.58 -9.55
CA GLY A 180 12.90 -16.20 -8.58
C GLY A 180 12.86 -14.71 -8.25
N GLU A 181 13.50 -13.86 -9.06
CA GLU A 181 13.61 -12.42 -8.79
C GLU A 181 12.28 -11.69 -8.99
N LEU A 182 11.44 -12.14 -9.93
CA LEU A 182 10.15 -11.53 -10.25
C LEU A 182 9.02 -11.87 -9.25
N GLY A 183 9.33 -12.70 -8.25
CA GLY A 183 8.36 -13.21 -7.30
C GLY A 183 7.40 -14.24 -7.91
N THR A 184 6.74 -15.00 -7.04
CA THR A 184 5.89 -16.11 -7.47
C THR A 184 4.73 -16.26 -6.51
N ARG A 185 3.49 -16.29 -7.01
CA ARG A 185 2.34 -16.64 -6.17
C ARG A 185 2.46 -18.10 -5.74
N ARG A 186 2.44 -18.35 -4.43
CA ARG A 186 2.57 -19.68 -3.83
C ARG A 186 1.23 -20.25 -3.37
N LEU A 187 0.31 -19.36 -3.00
CA LEU A 187 -1.02 -19.73 -2.51
C LEU A 187 -2.08 -18.74 -3.03
N PHE A 188 -3.22 -19.28 -3.42
CA PHE A 188 -4.48 -18.56 -3.55
C PHE A 188 -5.56 -19.31 -2.78
N PHE A 189 -6.32 -18.60 -1.94
CA PHE A 189 -7.50 -19.13 -1.25
C PHE A 189 -8.66 -18.15 -1.42
N GLY A 190 -9.64 -18.50 -2.25
CA GLY A 190 -10.72 -17.57 -2.57
C GLY A 190 -11.57 -18.00 -3.76
N LYS A 191 -12.35 -17.06 -4.28
CA LYS A 191 -13.22 -17.24 -5.45
C LYS A 191 -12.52 -16.72 -6.72
N GLY A 192 -12.51 -17.52 -7.77
CA GLY A 192 -12.11 -17.13 -9.12
C GLY A 192 -13.19 -16.32 -9.86
N ARG A 193 -12.83 -15.81 -11.05
CA ARG A 193 -13.77 -15.14 -11.96
C ARG A 193 -14.77 -16.11 -12.61
N ASP A 194 -14.43 -17.39 -12.61
CA ASP A 194 -15.27 -18.51 -13.04
C ASP A 194 -16.23 -18.99 -11.94
N ASP A 195 -16.37 -18.21 -10.85
CA ASP A 195 -17.16 -18.51 -9.65
C ASP A 195 -16.75 -19.79 -8.89
N ALA A 196 -15.63 -20.42 -9.26
CA ALA A 196 -15.08 -21.52 -8.51
C ALA A 196 -14.42 -21.04 -7.22
N MET A 197 -14.66 -21.74 -6.11
CA MET A 197 -13.88 -21.60 -4.89
C MET A 197 -12.63 -22.46 -5.00
N LEU A 198 -11.47 -21.90 -4.67
CA LEU A 198 -10.17 -22.55 -4.88
C LEU A 198 -9.26 -22.39 -3.65
N LEU A 199 -8.58 -23.47 -3.28
CA LEU A 199 -7.27 -23.45 -2.62
C LEU A 199 -6.26 -23.96 -3.65
N ASP A 200 -5.40 -23.07 -4.15
CA ASP A 200 -4.39 -23.36 -5.17
C ASP A 200 -3.00 -23.20 -4.55
N MET A 201 -2.27 -24.30 -4.40
CA MET A 201 -0.91 -24.31 -3.86
C MET A 201 0.09 -24.68 -4.95
N ARG A 202 1.10 -23.85 -5.11
CA ARG A 202 2.08 -23.98 -6.19
C ARG A 202 3.42 -24.53 -5.66
N ASP A 203 4.40 -24.71 -6.52
CA ASP A 203 5.83 -24.84 -6.17
C ASP A 203 6.61 -23.52 -6.34
N ILE A 204 7.91 -23.54 -6.05
CA ILE A 204 8.74 -22.33 -6.07
C ILE A 204 8.84 -21.69 -7.47
N GLN A 205 8.59 -22.46 -8.54
CA GLN A 205 8.49 -21.96 -9.91
C GLN A 205 7.07 -21.51 -10.30
N GLY A 206 6.09 -21.63 -9.40
CA GLY A 206 4.72 -21.17 -9.61
C GLY A 206 3.80 -22.19 -10.28
N ARG A 207 4.27 -23.44 -10.44
CA ARG A 207 3.47 -24.54 -10.99
C ARG A 207 2.56 -25.11 -9.92
N THR A 208 1.30 -25.34 -10.25
CA THR A 208 0.32 -25.91 -9.30
C THR A 208 0.74 -27.34 -8.91
N ARG A 209 0.67 -27.67 -7.62
CA ARG A 209 0.96 -29.01 -7.08
C ARG A 209 -0.19 -29.62 -6.32
N LEU A 210 -1.02 -28.76 -5.73
CA LEU A 210 -2.22 -29.16 -5.02
C LEU A 210 -3.32 -28.15 -5.30
N ARG A 211 -4.50 -28.63 -5.68
CA ARG A 211 -5.70 -27.82 -5.86
C ARG A 211 -6.87 -28.44 -5.11
N ILE A 212 -7.54 -27.64 -4.29
CA ILE A 212 -8.87 -27.96 -3.75
C ILE A 212 -9.86 -27.01 -4.41
N SER A 213 -10.94 -27.51 -4.97
CA SER A 213 -11.90 -26.69 -5.68
C SER A 213 -13.35 -27.07 -5.40
N VAL A 214 -14.24 -26.10 -5.53
CA VAL A 214 -15.68 -26.29 -5.65
C VAL A 214 -16.16 -25.44 -6.81
N THR A 215 -16.71 -26.07 -7.84
CA THR A 215 -17.23 -25.39 -9.04
C THR A 215 -18.59 -24.73 -8.76
N PRO A 216 -19.06 -23.82 -9.63
CA PRO A 216 -20.36 -23.15 -9.44
C PRO A 216 -21.56 -24.11 -9.38
N ASP A 217 -21.46 -25.24 -10.06
CA ASP A 217 -22.46 -26.33 -10.04
C ASP A 217 -22.30 -27.28 -8.83
N GLY A 218 -21.40 -26.96 -7.89
CA GLY A 218 -21.26 -27.66 -6.62
C GLY A 218 -20.36 -28.90 -6.65
N ARG A 219 -19.64 -29.17 -7.75
CA ARG A 219 -18.70 -30.29 -7.80
C ARG A 219 -17.43 -29.93 -7.03
N ALA A 220 -17.14 -30.71 -6.00
CA ALA A 220 -15.90 -30.61 -5.24
C ALA A 220 -14.79 -31.48 -5.86
N ALA A 221 -13.55 -31.01 -5.80
CA ALA A 221 -12.38 -31.79 -6.17
C ALA A 221 -11.16 -31.47 -5.28
N LEU A 222 -10.32 -32.49 -5.06
CA LEU A 222 -8.96 -32.39 -4.55
C LEU A 222 -8.04 -33.02 -5.59
N GLU A 223 -7.10 -32.26 -6.16
CA GLU A 223 -6.22 -32.66 -7.25
C GLU A 223 -4.76 -32.49 -6.85
N PHE A 224 -3.94 -33.51 -7.09
CA PHE A 224 -2.48 -33.46 -7.00
C PHE A 224 -1.91 -33.45 -8.41
N LEU A 225 -1.00 -32.53 -8.69
CA LEU A 225 -0.45 -32.29 -10.03
C LEU A 225 1.07 -32.51 -10.05
N ASP A 226 1.56 -33.13 -11.12
CA ASP A 226 2.99 -33.34 -11.34
C ASP A 226 3.70 -32.11 -11.91
N ASP A 227 5.00 -32.25 -12.21
CA ASP A 227 5.87 -31.21 -12.77
C ASP A 227 5.40 -30.64 -14.13
N ALA A 228 4.68 -31.43 -14.93
CA ALA A 228 4.09 -30.98 -16.20
C ALA A 228 2.73 -30.28 -16.00
N GLY A 229 2.15 -30.35 -14.80
CA GLY A 229 0.82 -29.83 -14.50
C GLY A 229 -0.30 -30.83 -14.77
N GLU A 230 0.04 -32.11 -14.96
CA GLU A 230 -0.92 -33.18 -15.16
C GLU A 230 -1.43 -33.70 -13.83
N VAL A 231 -2.73 -34.03 -13.75
CA VAL A 231 -3.35 -34.56 -12.53
C VAL A 231 -2.92 -36.01 -12.35
N VAL A 232 -2.11 -36.27 -11.31
CA VAL A 232 -1.64 -37.61 -10.96
C VAL A 232 -2.52 -38.31 -9.92
N TYR A 233 -3.33 -37.56 -9.18
CA TYR A 233 -4.30 -38.10 -8.23
C TYR A 233 -5.45 -37.13 -8.02
N ARG A 234 -6.69 -37.65 -7.88
CA ARG A 234 -7.89 -36.84 -7.71
C ARG A 234 -8.92 -37.50 -6.78
N LEU A 235 -9.59 -36.69 -5.96
CA LEU A 235 -10.78 -37.07 -5.20
C LEU A 235 -11.95 -36.10 -5.47
N PRO A 236 -13.18 -36.58 -5.74
CA PRO A 236 -13.50 -37.97 -6.08
C PRO A 236 -12.82 -38.40 -7.39
N GLU A 237 -12.60 -39.71 -7.57
CA GLU A 237 -12.14 -40.25 -8.86
C GLU A 237 -13.11 -39.86 -9.98
N ALA A 238 -12.56 -39.58 -11.16
CA ALA A 238 -13.31 -39.12 -12.34
C ALA A 238 -14.20 -40.22 -12.95
#